data_AF-A0AAP0FAA8-F1
#
_entry.id   AF-A0AAP0FAA8-F1
#
_cell.length_a   1.000
_cell.length_b   1.000
_cell.length_c   1.000
_cell.angle_alpha   90.00
_cell.angle_beta   90.00
_cell.angle_gamma   90.00
#
_symmetry.space_group_name_H-M   'P 1'
#
loop_
_entity.id
_entity.type
_entity.pdbx_description
1 polymer ?
#
loop_
_entity_poly.entity_id
_entity_poly.type
_entity_poly.pdbx_seq_one_letter_code
_entity_poly.pdbx_strand_id
1 'polypeptide(L)'
;MSSDKDNTGCEQPERPQLCANGCGFFGTQSTMNLCSKCYRDLRIKEEQEAKAKAAFEKSLNPPSKPQPQKKVVVSKSVDSASEVVESSKPKPKPSDVDVVAVKSVSGAKNRCPCCNKKVGLLGFKCKCGSTYCGDHRYPEKHECSFDYKKVGRDQLEKANPVVKAAKLQTF
;
A
#
# COMPACT_ATOMS: atom_id res chain seq x y z
N MET A 1 40.40 -48.93 8.27
CA MET A 1 39.31 -49.78 7.77
C MET A 1 38.14 -49.50 8.70
N SER A 2 37.03 -48.83 8.37
CA SER A 2 36.39 -48.32 7.14
C SER A 2 35.64 -47.05 7.59
N SER A 3 35.65 -45.90 6.92
CA SER A 3 35.10 -45.55 5.60
C SER A 3 33.60 -45.79 5.48
N ASP A 4 32.78 -44.93 6.10
CA ASP A 4 31.40 -44.71 5.68
C ASP A 4 31.19 -43.21 5.40
N LYS A 5 31.03 -42.91 4.11
CA LYS A 5 30.70 -41.58 3.57
C LYS A 5 29.19 -41.51 3.50
N ASP A 6 28.55 -40.88 4.49
CA ASP A 6 27.13 -40.57 4.38
C ASP A 6 26.91 -39.45 3.37
N ASN A 7 26.43 -39.90 2.22
CA ASN A 7 25.92 -39.16 1.08
C ASN A 7 24.83 -38.19 1.54
N THR A 8 25.23 -36.96 1.89
CA THR A 8 24.32 -35.82 2.03
C THR A 8 23.89 -35.44 0.62
N GLY A 9 22.92 -36.18 0.08
CA GLY A 9 22.21 -35.82 -1.13
C GLY A 9 21.52 -34.48 -0.90
N CYS A 10 22.00 -33.44 -1.59
CA CYS A 10 21.20 -32.27 -1.88
C CYS A 10 19.99 -32.76 -2.69
N GLU A 11 18.86 -33.01 -2.03
CA GLU A 11 17.59 -33.05 -2.75
C GLU A 11 17.46 -31.73 -3.50
N GLN A 12 17.41 -31.81 -4.82
CA GLN A 12 17.14 -30.65 -5.65
C GLN A 12 15.79 -30.09 -5.21
N PRO A 13 15.70 -28.81 -4.81
CA PRO A 13 14.40 -28.22 -4.53
C PRO A 13 13.58 -28.33 -5.81
N GLU A 14 12.49 -29.12 -5.76
CA GLU A 14 11.52 -29.20 -6.85
C GLU A 14 11.25 -27.78 -7.35
N ARG A 15 11.37 -27.58 -8.66
CA ARG A 15 11.20 -26.26 -9.27
C ARG A 15 9.95 -25.61 -8.68
N PRO A 16 10.06 -24.40 -8.09
CA PRO A 16 8.95 -23.76 -7.40
C PRO A 16 7.69 -23.78 -8.27
N GLN A 17 6.68 -24.55 -7.84
CA GLN A 17 5.46 -24.76 -8.62
C GLN A 17 4.63 -23.48 -8.61
N LEU A 18 4.10 -23.12 -9.78
CA LEU A 18 3.19 -21.99 -9.89
C LEU A 18 1.84 -22.34 -9.26
N CYS A 19 1.15 -21.31 -8.77
CA CYS A 19 -0.18 -21.44 -8.21
C CYS A 19 -1.11 -22.17 -9.20
N ALA A 20 -1.83 -23.19 -8.72
CA ALA A 20 -2.77 -23.96 -9.53
C ALA A 20 -3.86 -23.09 -10.20
N ASN A 21 -4.18 -21.92 -9.62
CA ASN A 21 -5.12 -20.96 -10.19
C ASN A 21 -4.50 -20.05 -11.28
N GLY A 22 -3.25 -20.29 -11.68
CA GLY A 22 -2.59 -19.56 -12.78
C GLY A 22 -2.32 -18.07 -12.51
N CYS A 23 -2.31 -17.64 -11.25
CA CYS A 23 -2.19 -16.21 -10.90
C CYS A 23 -0.75 -15.64 -10.98
N GLY A 24 0.22 -16.45 -11.43
CA GLY A 24 1.62 -16.03 -11.61
C GLY A 24 2.46 -15.96 -10.32
N PHE A 25 1.92 -16.38 -9.18
CA PHE A 25 2.66 -16.51 -7.93
C PHE A 25 2.91 -17.98 -7.58
N PHE A 26 3.94 -18.28 -6.77
CA PHE A 26 4.28 -19.66 -6.39
C PHE A 26 3.29 -20.24 -5.36
N GLY A 27 2.93 -21.50 -5.54
CA GLY A 27 2.12 -22.28 -4.59
C GLY A 27 2.99 -23.25 -3.80
N THR A 28 2.53 -23.63 -2.61
CA THR A 28 3.18 -24.65 -1.78
C THR A 28 2.32 -25.90 -1.69
N GLN A 29 2.93 -27.08 -1.57
CA GLN A 29 2.20 -28.35 -1.42
C GLN A 29 1.30 -28.34 -0.17
N SER A 30 1.71 -27.65 0.91
CA SER A 30 0.92 -27.47 2.13
C SER A 30 -0.38 -26.69 1.92
N THR A 31 -0.46 -25.84 0.90
CA THR A 31 -1.65 -25.04 0.54
C THR A 31 -2.31 -25.53 -0.74
N MET A 32 -2.20 -26.83 -1.03
CA MET A 32 -2.75 -27.46 -2.24
C MET A 32 -2.23 -26.83 -3.54
N ASN A 33 -0.96 -26.42 -3.58
CA ASN A 33 -0.34 -25.68 -4.69
C ASN A 33 -1.01 -24.33 -4.99
N LEU A 34 -1.73 -23.72 -4.05
CA LEU A 34 -2.23 -22.34 -4.19
C LEU A 34 -1.28 -21.35 -3.54
N CYS A 35 -1.19 -20.15 -4.12
CA CYS A 35 -0.53 -19.03 -3.46
C CYS A 35 -1.29 -18.58 -2.20
N SER A 36 -0.64 -17.82 -1.32
CA SER A 36 -1.23 -17.32 -0.07
C SER A 36 -2.50 -16.49 -0.25
N LYS A 37 -2.68 -15.83 -1.40
CA LYS A 37 -3.91 -15.10 -1.74
C LYS A 37 -5.01 -16.08 -2.17
N CYS A 38 -4.75 -16.89 -3.19
CA CYS A 38 -5.74 -17.83 -3.71
C CYS A 38 -6.18 -18.86 -2.65
N TYR A 39 -5.27 -19.27 -1.76
CA TYR A 39 -5.62 -20.18 -0.65
C TYR A 39 -6.56 -19.50 0.36
N ARG A 40 -6.35 -18.22 0.69
CA ARG A 40 -7.29 -17.45 1.53
C ARG A 40 -8.65 -17.32 0.85
N ASP A 41 -8.66 -17.02 -0.45
CA ASP A 41 -9.90 -16.90 -1.21
C ASP A 41 -10.67 -18.23 -1.24
N LEU A 42 -9.96 -19.36 -1.38
CA LEU A 42 -10.53 -20.70 -1.30
C LEU A 42 -11.16 -20.97 0.08
N ARG A 43 -10.46 -20.66 1.17
CA ARG A 43 -10.98 -20.82 2.54
C ARG A 43 -12.25 -19.98 2.79
N ILE A 44 -12.26 -18.74 2.30
CA ILE A 44 -13.44 -17.87 2.38
C ILE A 44 -14.61 -18.47 1.60
N LYS A 45 -14.34 -19.01 0.40
CA LYS A 45 -15.36 -19.65 -0.42
C LYS A 45 -15.93 -20.91 0.25
N GLU A 46 -15.08 -21.78 0.80
CA GLU A 46 -15.50 -22.96 1.56
C GLU A 46 -16.39 -22.57 2.76
N GLU A 47 -16.05 -21.52 3.50
CA GLU A 47 -16.85 -21.02 4.63
C GLU A 47 -18.21 -20.47 4.16
N GLN A 48 -18.24 -19.71 3.05
CA GLN A 48 -19.48 -19.20 2.47
C GLN A 48 -20.39 -20.33 1.99
N GLU A 49 -19.83 -21.35 1.35
CA GLU A 49 -20.57 -22.53 0.91
C GLU A 49 -21.10 -23.33 2.11
N ALA A 50 -20.32 -23.48 3.18
CA ALA A 50 -20.77 -24.15 4.41
C ALA A 50 -21.90 -23.37 5.08
N LYS A 51 -21.80 -22.03 5.16
CA LYS A 51 -22.87 -21.18 5.70
C LYS A 51 -24.13 -21.24 4.85
N ALA A 52 -24.01 -21.23 3.53
CA ALA A 52 -25.15 -21.35 2.62
C ALA A 52 -25.83 -22.73 2.76
N LYS A 53 -25.05 -23.81 2.84
CA LYS A 53 -25.56 -25.17 3.07
C LYS A 53 -26.28 -25.28 4.42
N ALA A 54 -25.71 -24.73 5.49
CA ALA A 54 -26.32 -24.72 6.81
C ALA A 54 -27.63 -23.92 6.86
N ALA A 55 -27.70 -22.77 6.17
CA ALA A 55 -28.92 -21.98 6.07
C ALA A 55 -30.03 -22.71 5.29
N PHE A 56 -29.64 -23.44 4.24
CA PHE A 56 -30.55 -24.25 3.43
C PHE A 56 -31.10 -25.44 4.22
N GLU A 57 -30.23 -26.18 4.92
CA GLU A 57 -30.64 -27.32 5.75
C GLU A 57 -31.57 -26.89 6.90
N LYS A 58 -31.31 -25.72 7.50
CA LYS A 58 -32.17 -25.12 8.53
C LYS A 58 -33.57 -24.73 8.02
N SER A 59 -33.73 -24.59 6.70
CA SER A 59 -35.03 -24.30 6.07
C SER A 59 -35.80 -25.57 5.66
N LEU A 60 -35.12 -26.73 5.55
CA LEU A 60 -35.73 -28.00 5.11
C LEU A 60 -36.12 -28.95 6.25
N ASN A 61 -35.68 -28.67 7.49
CA ASN A 61 -36.10 -29.42 8.68
C ASN A 61 -37.09 -28.59 9.53
N PRO A 62 -38.42 -28.79 9.41
CA PRO A 62 -39.37 -28.15 10.30
C PRO A 62 -39.32 -28.81 11.70
N PRO A 63 -39.14 -28.05 12.80
CA PRO A 63 -39.38 -28.59 14.13
C PRO A 63 -40.88 -28.89 14.28
N SER A 64 -41.17 -30.14 14.62
CA SER A 64 -42.52 -30.60 14.91
C SER A 64 -43.02 -30.00 16.23
N LYS A 65 -44.10 -29.24 16.10
CA LYS A 65 -45.10 -28.79 17.08
C LYS A 65 -44.86 -27.53 17.93
N PRO A 66 -45.94 -26.73 18.14
CA PRO A 66 -45.90 -25.41 18.75
C PRO A 66 -46.27 -25.42 20.23
N GLN A 67 -45.75 -24.46 21.00
CA GLN A 67 -46.47 -23.90 22.15
C GLN A 67 -46.18 -22.40 22.33
N PRO A 68 -47.12 -21.63 22.89
CA PRO A 68 -47.23 -20.21 22.61
C PRO A 68 -46.95 -19.31 23.84
N GLN A 69 -46.74 -18.05 23.51
CA GLN A 69 -47.05 -16.83 24.27
C GLN A 69 -45.94 -16.14 25.09
N LYS A 70 -45.82 -14.84 24.74
CA LYS A 70 -45.84 -13.64 25.60
C LYS A 70 -44.53 -12.84 25.79
N LYS A 71 -44.73 -11.52 25.63
CA LYS A 71 -43.95 -10.34 26.04
C LYS A 71 -42.82 -9.94 25.09
N VAL A 72 -42.58 -8.66 24.77
CA VAL A 72 -43.20 -7.37 25.11
C VAL A 72 -42.77 -6.44 23.97
N VAL A 73 -43.71 -5.65 23.45
CA VAL A 73 -43.40 -4.48 22.60
C VAL A 73 -42.93 -3.34 23.49
N VAL A 74 -41.82 -2.69 23.13
CA VAL A 74 -41.57 -1.24 23.21
C VAL A 74 -40.10 -1.00 22.85
N SER A 75 -39.87 -0.24 21.78
CA SER A 75 -38.65 0.54 21.57
C SER A 75 -38.95 1.62 20.53
N LYS A 76 -38.91 2.89 20.95
CA LYS A 76 -38.95 4.06 20.06
C LYS A 76 -38.02 5.14 20.62
N SER A 77 -37.07 5.55 19.76
CA SER A 77 -36.36 6.84 19.66
C SER A 77 -35.40 7.21 20.82
N VAL A 78 -34.27 7.92 20.67
CA VAL A 78 -33.94 9.14 19.90
C VAL A 78 -32.40 9.29 19.68
N ASP A 79 -32.08 10.34 18.93
CA ASP A 79 -30.88 10.83 18.22
C ASP A 79 -29.61 11.27 19.02
N SER A 80 -28.50 11.41 18.27
CA SER A 80 -27.34 12.33 18.31
C SER A 80 -26.77 12.92 19.61
N ALA A 81 -25.43 12.90 19.75
CA ALA A 81 -24.54 14.03 19.41
C ALA A 81 -23.08 13.84 19.93
N SER A 82 -22.17 14.57 19.26
CA SER A 82 -20.73 14.73 19.42
C SER A 82 -20.30 15.40 20.75
N GLU A 83 -19.05 15.23 21.20
CA GLU A 83 -18.12 16.34 21.54
C GLU A 83 -16.70 15.92 21.97
N VAL A 84 -15.82 16.93 21.86
CA VAL A 84 -14.35 17.01 21.88
C VAL A 84 -13.80 17.11 23.31
N VAL A 85 -12.53 16.76 23.56
CA VAL A 85 -11.65 17.56 24.46
C VAL A 85 -10.16 17.22 24.31
N GLU A 86 -9.40 18.31 24.36
CA GLU A 86 -7.96 18.50 24.21
C GLU A 86 -7.31 18.76 25.58
N SER A 87 -6.03 18.40 25.78
CA SER A 87 -5.19 19.07 26.79
C SER A 87 -3.70 18.77 26.66
N SER A 88 -2.89 19.80 26.95
CA SER A 88 -1.46 19.93 26.70
C SER A 88 -0.66 20.26 27.98
N LYS A 89 0.66 19.96 27.94
CA LYS A 89 1.82 20.77 28.47
C LYS A 89 2.33 20.51 29.93
N PRO A 90 3.55 20.94 30.40
CA PRO A 90 4.97 20.99 29.88
C PRO A 90 6.15 20.53 30.83
N LYS A 91 7.37 20.32 30.25
CA LYS A 91 8.83 20.60 30.60
C LYS A 91 9.42 20.53 32.05
N PRO A 92 10.78 20.43 32.31
CA PRO A 92 11.95 21.07 31.63
C PRO A 92 13.29 20.25 31.47
N LYS A 93 14.34 20.95 30.97
CA LYS A 93 15.73 20.62 30.48
C LYS A 93 16.81 20.58 31.62
N PRO A 94 18.19 20.59 31.45
CA PRO A 94 19.16 20.60 30.30
C PRO A 94 20.30 19.51 30.45
N SER A 95 21.37 19.32 29.64
CA SER A 95 22.49 20.20 29.21
C SER A 95 23.40 19.55 28.13
N ASP A 96 24.25 20.38 27.53
CA ASP A 96 25.18 20.25 26.38
C ASP A 96 26.20 19.10 26.36
N VAL A 97 26.53 18.60 25.15
CA VAL A 97 27.89 18.46 24.57
C VAL A 97 27.81 18.15 23.06
N ASP A 98 28.78 18.71 22.33
CA ASP A 98 29.03 18.68 20.89
C ASP A 98 29.46 17.29 20.36
N VAL A 99 29.70 17.18 19.03
CA VAL A 99 30.34 16.08 18.26
C VAL A 99 29.43 15.26 17.31
N VAL A 100 29.51 15.67 16.04
CA VAL A 100 29.39 14.97 14.72
C VAL A 100 28.74 13.58 14.56
N ALA A 101 27.99 13.51 13.46
CA ALA A 101 27.80 12.38 12.53
C ALA A 101 26.63 11.38 12.78
N VAL A 102 25.76 11.36 11.75
CA VAL A 102 24.78 10.34 11.30
C VAL A 102 23.66 9.96 12.27
N LYS A 103 22.52 10.67 12.19
CA LYS A 103 21.20 10.13 12.59
C LYS A 103 20.09 10.51 11.61
N SER A 104 19.84 9.58 10.70
CA SER A 104 18.62 9.47 9.89
C SER A 104 17.43 9.15 10.81
N VAL A 105 16.73 10.16 11.33
CA VAL A 105 15.43 9.94 11.98
C VAL A 105 14.45 11.01 11.52
N SER A 106 13.47 10.59 10.74
CA SER A 106 12.25 11.37 10.52
C SER A 106 11.15 10.48 9.94
N GLY A 107 10.36 9.89 10.82
CA GLY A 107 9.23 9.00 10.49
C GLY A 107 8.00 9.68 9.89
N ALA A 108 8.13 10.79 9.16
CA ALA A 108 6.96 11.54 8.66
C ALA A 108 7.10 12.12 7.23
N LYS A 109 8.17 11.82 6.49
CA LYS A 109 8.46 12.50 5.21
C LYS A 109 7.87 11.83 3.95
N ASN A 110 7.29 10.65 4.07
CA ASN A 110 6.85 9.84 2.94
C ASN A 110 5.32 9.77 2.82
N ARG A 111 4.66 10.93 2.83
CA ARG A 111 3.23 11.07 2.53
C ARG A 111 3.01 12.12 1.46
N CYS A 112 2.03 11.89 0.61
CA CYS A 112 1.60 12.87 -0.39
C CYS A 112 0.91 14.05 0.31
N PRO A 113 1.31 15.31 0.09
CA PRO A 113 0.67 16.45 0.75
C PRO A 113 -0.76 16.74 0.25
N CYS A 114 -1.12 16.29 -0.97
CA CYS A 114 -2.47 16.50 -1.51
C CYS A 114 -3.51 15.54 -0.93
N CYS A 115 -3.12 14.29 -0.65
CA CYS A 115 -4.06 13.23 -0.25
C CYS A 115 -3.64 12.44 1.00
N ASN A 116 -2.54 12.81 1.64
CA ASN A 116 -1.94 12.18 2.82
C ASN A 116 -1.65 10.67 2.71
N LYS A 117 -1.79 10.11 1.50
CA LYS A 117 -1.48 8.72 1.18
C LYS A 117 0.02 8.48 1.41
N LYS A 118 0.35 7.37 2.08
CA LYS A 118 1.74 6.98 2.35
C LYS A 118 2.40 6.58 1.02
N VAL A 119 3.39 7.36 0.59
CA VAL A 119 4.07 7.16 -0.70
C VAL A 119 5.29 6.24 -0.60
N GLY A 120 5.79 6.00 0.63
CA GLY A 120 6.86 5.03 0.88
C GLY A 120 8.10 5.27 0.02
N LEU A 121 8.70 4.20 -0.49
CA LEU A 121 9.85 4.23 -1.39
C LEU A 121 9.49 4.65 -2.83
N LEU A 122 8.24 4.41 -3.26
CA LEU A 122 7.75 4.68 -4.61
C LEU A 122 7.22 6.11 -4.80
N GLY A 123 7.57 7.02 -3.89
CA GLY A 123 7.14 8.41 -3.97
C GLY A 123 7.84 9.18 -5.09
N PHE A 124 7.07 9.96 -5.85
CA PHE A 124 7.61 10.81 -6.90
C PHE A 124 7.97 12.17 -6.34
N LYS A 125 9.25 12.54 -6.43
CA LYS A 125 9.72 13.87 -6.02
C LYS A 125 9.37 14.89 -7.10
N CYS A 126 8.72 15.97 -6.72
CA CYS A 126 8.48 17.12 -7.59
C CYS A 126 9.62 18.14 -7.47
N LYS A 127 9.76 19.03 -8.45
CA LYS A 127 10.72 20.14 -8.43
C LYS A 127 10.44 21.15 -7.32
N CYS A 128 9.21 21.23 -6.82
CA CYS A 128 8.89 22.02 -5.63
C CYS A 128 9.40 21.41 -4.30
N GLY A 129 10.05 20.24 -4.33
CA GLY A 129 10.67 19.61 -3.15
C GLY A 129 9.80 18.61 -2.40
N SER A 130 8.48 18.60 -2.63
CA SER A 130 7.54 17.64 -2.03
C SER A 130 7.50 16.30 -2.76
N THR A 131 7.09 15.25 -2.05
CA THR A 131 6.94 13.88 -2.60
C THR A 131 5.47 13.51 -2.71
N TYR A 132 5.04 13.05 -3.88
CA TYR A 132 3.63 12.78 -4.22
C TYR A 132 3.39 11.31 -4.58
N CYS A 133 2.12 10.89 -4.52
CA CYS A 133 1.68 9.58 -5.01
C CYS A 133 1.52 9.59 -6.54
N GLY A 134 1.27 8.42 -7.15
CA GLY A 134 1.09 8.30 -8.61
C GLY A 134 0.05 9.27 -9.19
N ASP A 135 -1.07 9.44 -8.49
CA ASP A 135 -2.16 10.32 -8.93
C ASP A 135 -1.83 11.82 -8.88
N HIS A 136 -0.95 12.24 -7.94
CA HIS A 136 -0.59 13.65 -7.73
C HIS A 136 0.82 13.99 -8.21
N ARG A 137 1.41 13.10 -9.03
CA ARG A 137 2.77 13.26 -9.57
C ARG A 137 2.92 14.50 -10.46
N TYR A 138 1.87 14.84 -11.21
CA TYR A 138 1.93 15.91 -12.21
C TYR A 138 1.68 17.29 -11.60
N PRO A 139 2.35 18.36 -12.10
CA PRO A 139 2.23 19.72 -11.56
C PRO A 139 0.80 20.26 -11.53
N GLU A 140 -0.04 19.88 -12.51
CA GLU A 140 -1.45 20.29 -12.54
C GLU A 140 -2.30 19.67 -11.41
N LYS A 141 -1.86 18.57 -10.81
CA LYS A 141 -2.62 17.85 -9.78
C LYS A 141 -2.37 18.36 -8.36
N HIS A 142 -1.30 19.13 -8.16
CA HIS A 142 -0.92 19.60 -6.83
C HIS A 142 -0.61 21.10 -6.79
N GLU A 143 -1.00 21.84 -7.82
CA GLU A 143 -0.77 23.29 -7.93
C GLU A 143 0.70 23.64 -7.60
N CYS A 144 1.61 23.03 -8.36
CA CYS A 144 3.04 23.17 -8.12
C CYS A 144 3.47 24.65 -8.12
N SER A 145 4.06 25.11 -7.02
CA SER A 145 4.59 26.48 -6.89
C SER A 145 5.89 26.72 -7.68
N PHE A 146 6.43 25.69 -8.33
CA PHE A 146 7.64 25.80 -9.13
C PHE A 146 7.35 26.36 -10.53
N ASP A 147 8.07 27.40 -10.94
CA ASP A 147 7.91 28.00 -12.27
C ASP A 147 8.64 27.18 -13.36
N TYR A 148 7.92 26.24 -13.98
CA TYR A 148 8.41 25.45 -15.10
C TYR A 148 8.63 26.29 -16.37
N LYS A 149 7.92 27.41 -16.54
CA LYS A 149 8.03 28.23 -17.76
C LYS A 149 9.33 28.98 -17.79
N LYS A 150 9.75 29.57 -16.66
CA LYS A 150 11.05 30.22 -16.55
C LYS A 150 12.18 29.24 -16.80
N VAL A 151 12.18 28.11 -16.09
CA VAL A 151 13.22 27.08 -16.25
C VAL A 151 13.25 26.51 -17.68
N GLY A 152 12.08 26.35 -18.31
CA GLY A 152 12.00 25.92 -19.70
C GLY A 152 12.61 26.94 -20.68
N ARG A 153 12.35 28.23 -20.49
CA ARG A 153 12.97 29.29 -21.31
C ARG A 153 14.48 29.35 -21.14
N ASP A 154 14.96 29.31 -19.90
CA ASP A 154 16.40 29.34 -19.61
C ASP A 154 17.13 28.13 -20.25
N GLN A 155 16.48 26.95 -20.25
CA GLN A 155 17.01 25.76 -20.91
C GLN A 155 17.01 25.87 -22.43
N LEU A 156 15.95 26.43 -23.02
CA LEU A 156 15.87 26.65 -24.46
C LEU A 156 16.89 27.68 -24.95
N GLU A 157 17.06 28.79 -24.22
CA GLU A 157 18.05 29.81 -24.52
C GLU A 157 19.46 29.22 -24.50
N LYS A 158 19.77 28.42 -23.47
CA LYS A 158 21.06 27.74 -23.36
C LYS A 158 21.28 26.69 -24.45
N ALA A 159 20.22 26.06 -24.93
CA ALA A 159 20.29 25.03 -25.96
C ALA A 159 20.24 25.58 -27.38
N ASN A 160 19.85 26.84 -27.59
CA ASN A 160 19.69 27.43 -28.91
C ASN A 160 21.06 27.70 -29.56
N PRO A 161 21.46 26.94 -30.60
CA PRO A 161 22.72 27.18 -31.26
C PRO A 161 22.69 28.49 -32.04
N VAL A 162 23.75 29.28 -31.95
CA VAL A 162 23.82 30.58 -32.65
C VAL A 162 24.06 30.34 -34.14
N VAL A 163 23.02 30.53 -34.96
CA VAL A 163 23.13 30.48 -36.42
C VAL A 163 23.73 31.79 -36.93
N LYS A 164 25.04 31.81 -37.18
CA LYS A 164 25.72 32.91 -37.89
C LYS A 164 26.06 32.46 -39.30
N ALA A 165 25.44 33.09 -40.30
CA ALA A 165 25.87 32.95 -41.69
C ALA A 165 27.11 33.85 -41.94
N ALA A 166 28.06 33.35 -42.73
CA ALA A 166 29.17 34.18 -43.19
C ALA A 166 28.63 35.29 -44.11
N LYS A 167 29.08 36.53 -43.90
CA LYS A 167 28.74 37.65 -44.79
C LYS A 167 29.40 37.39 -46.15
N LEU A 168 28.60 37.23 -47.20
CA LEU A 168 29.10 37.08 -48.57
C LEU A 168 29.87 38.36 -48.95
N GLN A 169 31.11 38.19 -49.41
CA GLN A 169 31.86 39.27 -50.03
C GLN A 169 31.34 39.45 -51.44
N THR A 170 30.74 40.61 -51.70
CA THR A 170 30.38 41.05 -53.05
C THR A 170 31.64 41.61 -53.72
N PHE A 171 32.02 41.04 -54.86
CA PHE A 171 33.09 41.54 -55.72
C PHE A 171 32.60 42.67 -56.62
#